data_AF-A0A7S4VXH1-F1
#
_entry.id   AF-A0A7S4VXH1-F1
#
_cell.length_a   1.000
_cell.length_b   1.000
_cell.length_c   1.000
_cell.angle_alpha   90.00
_cell.angle_beta   90.00
_cell.angle_gamma   90.00
#
_symmetry.space_group_name_H-M   'P 1'
#
loop_
_entity.id
_entity.type
_entity.pdbx_description
1 polymer ?
#
loop_
_entity_poly.entity_id
_entity_poly.type
_entity_poly.pdbx_seq_one_letter_code
_entity_poly.pdbx_strand_id
1 'polypeptide(L)'
;MSEPGRLACYDSEGSDRDLPPASRRSSRAALAGVLTATLCVAVGVSYLARPQGTTRVVRSLIDSGKDTSEELTAACSSTPFVGPDSVPSYNHESCMAKHLTNNNCYNYALDIVARDWLYPGACSVGAPRCTFLFSCDIVTLCAKADGLIYLGKSLPPGKPARGHYVALLNGGRTTSYHWLRQDEDGYWSYKDGPGNVSRVDNRGDLISDPPSLVAAGLMEPYYEFCGYFTAVPSKVVKNVCCENNRCCGEECPSTEVV
;
A
#
# COMPACT_ATOMS: atom_id res chain seq x y z
N MET A 1 34.62 -30.24 -20.35
CA MET A 1 34.14 -31.47 -19.68
C MET A 1 34.54 -31.40 -18.21
N SER A 2 33.92 -32.23 -17.35
CA SER A 2 34.12 -32.29 -15.89
C SER A 2 33.46 -31.19 -15.06
N GLU A 3 32.23 -31.49 -14.64
CA GLU A 3 31.79 -31.37 -13.22
C GLU A 3 32.73 -32.19 -12.29
N PRO A 4 32.73 -32.06 -10.93
CA PRO A 4 31.53 -31.92 -10.07
C PRO A 4 31.66 -31.02 -8.81
N GLY A 5 30.58 -30.91 -8.03
CA GLY A 5 30.57 -30.14 -6.77
C GLY A 5 29.36 -30.29 -5.84
N ARG A 6 28.74 -31.49 -5.71
CA ARG A 6 27.68 -31.72 -4.72
C ARG A 6 28.23 -31.72 -3.28
N LEU A 7 27.48 -31.12 -2.36
CA LEU A 7 27.51 -31.40 -0.91
C LEU A 7 26.07 -31.34 -0.37
N ALA A 8 25.79 -32.05 0.72
CA ALA A 8 24.43 -32.36 1.16
C ALA A 8 24.22 -32.14 2.67
N CYS A 9 22.92 -32.13 3.02
CA CYS A 9 22.25 -32.09 4.33
C CYS A 9 23.07 -32.29 5.61
N TYR A 10 22.66 -31.57 6.65
CA TYR A 10 22.70 -32.09 8.02
C TYR A 10 21.46 -31.67 8.80
N ASP A 11 20.74 -32.64 9.36
CA ASP A 11 19.57 -32.43 10.23
C ASP A 11 20.00 -32.24 11.69
N SER A 12 19.16 -31.59 12.50
CA SER A 12 19.18 -31.74 13.96
C SER A 12 17.80 -31.43 14.55
N GLU A 13 17.45 -32.14 15.63
CA GLU A 13 16.07 -32.38 16.03
C GLU A 13 15.55 -31.46 17.15
N GLY A 14 14.21 -31.32 17.18
CA GLY A 14 13.38 -31.55 18.37
C GLY A 14 13.64 -30.79 19.68
N SER A 15 12.68 -29.94 20.06
CA SER A 15 12.39 -29.68 21.49
C SER A 15 10.95 -29.17 21.69
N ASP A 16 10.03 -30.07 22.00
CA ASP A 16 8.70 -29.70 22.52
C ASP A 16 8.82 -28.97 23.87
N ARG A 17 8.03 -27.91 24.08
CA ARG A 17 7.59 -27.46 25.41
C ARG A 17 6.15 -26.93 25.38
N ASP A 18 5.33 -27.48 26.27
CA ASP A 18 3.88 -27.35 26.31
C ASP A 18 3.34 -25.94 26.61
N LEU A 19 2.12 -25.69 26.12
CA LEU A 19 1.26 -24.59 26.54
C LEU A 19 0.29 -25.06 27.66
N PRO A 20 0.28 -24.44 28.85
CA PRO A 20 -0.78 -24.65 29.84
C PRO A 20 -2.04 -23.84 29.47
N PRO A 21 -3.26 -24.41 29.54
CA PRO A 21 -4.46 -23.75 29.07
C PRO A 21 -5.26 -22.99 30.14
N ALA A 22 -6.14 -22.10 29.64
CA ALA A 22 -7.38 -21.62 30.25
C ALA A 22 -7.34 -20.69 31.50
N SER A 23 -8.10 -19.59 31.40
CA SER A 23 -9.26 -19.44 32.27
C SER A 23 -10.41 -18.70 31.56
N ARG A 24 -11.65 -19.07 31.85
CA ARG A 24 -12.85 -18.30 31.46
C ARG A 24 -13.27 -17.43 32.64
N ARG A 25 -13.60 -16.16 32.41
CA ARG A 25 -14.53 -15.43 33.28
C ARG A 25 -15.54 -14.64 32.46
N SER A 26 -16.79 -15.06 32.55
CA SER A 26 -17.94 -14.22 32.22
C SER A 26 -18.21 -13.27 33.39
N SER A 27 -18.57 -12.04 33.07
CA SER A 27 -19.19 -11.10 34.02
C SER A 27 -20.41 -10.49 33.35
N ARG A 28 -21.60 -10.88 33.80
CA ARG A 28 -22.83 -10.15 33.47
C ARG A 28 -22.85 -8.85 34.26
N ALA A 29 -23.10 -7.74 33.59
CA ALA A 29 -23.62 -6.53 34.23
C ALA A 29 -24.85 -6.10 33.43
N ALA A 30 -26.02 -6.10 34.07
CA ALA A 30 -27.25 -5.59 33.50
C ALA A 30 -27.64 -4.31 34.25
N LEU A 31 -28.11 -3.31 33.52
CA LEU A 31 -28.82 -2.14 34.05
C LEU A 31 -29.88 -1.73 33.02
N ALA A 32 -31.00 -1.22 33.50
CA ALA A 32 -32.23 -1.09 32.71
C ALA A 32 -32.96 0.24 32.99
N GLY A 33 -33.72 0.70 32.00
CA GLY A 33 -34.48 1.96 32.05
C GLY A 33 -33.63 3.19 31.65
N VAL A 34 -34.23 4.36 31.36
CA VAL A 34 -35.65 4.74 31.49
C VAL A 34 -36.12 5.61 30.29
N LEU A 35 -37.40 5.43 29.94
CA LEU A 35 -38.31 6.17 29.05
C LEU A 35 -37.94 7.55 28.43
N THR A 36 -38.36 7.70 27.16
CA THR A 36 -38.95 8.92 26.52
C THR A 36 -38.05 10.16 26.29
N ALA A 37 -38.31 11.03 25.31
CA ALA A 37 -39.56 11.30 24.59
C ALA A 37 -39.37 11.67 23.09
N THR A 38 -40.46 11.56 22.33
CA THR A 38 -40.57 12.03 20.93
C THR A 38 -40.89 13.52 20.88
N LEU A 39 -40.24 14.28 19.99
CA LEU A 39 -40.79 15.55 19.52
C LEU A 39 -40.46 15.77 18.03
N CYS A 40 -41.49 15.90 17.20
CA CYS A 40 -41.35 16.37 15.82
C CYS A 40 -41.64 17.87 15.76
N VAL A 41 -40.76 18.63 15.09
CA VAL A 41 -41.13 19.94 14.54
C VAL A 41 -40.60 20.00 13.11
N ALA A 42 -41.51 20.15 12.15
CA ALA A 42 -41.17 20.48 10.77
C ALA A 42 -41.82 21.82 10.44
N VAL A 43 -41.02 22.81 10.05
CA VAL A 43 -41.48 24.07 9.47
C VAL A 43 -40.61 24.35 8.26
N GLY A 44 -41.22 24.32 7.07
CA GLY A 44 -40.59 24.77 5.84
C GLY A 44 -41.14 26.12 5.41
N VAL A 45 -40.30 26.96 4.80
CA VAL A 45 -40.75 28.15 4.04
C VAL A 45 -40.01 28.16 2.72
N SER A 46 -40.76 28.12 1.62
CA SER A 46 -40.24 28.23 0.26
C SER A 46 -40.05 29.70 -0.14
N TYR A 47 -39.02 30.01 -0.92
CA TYR A 47 -38.94 31.25 -1.70
C TYR A 47 -38.56 30.95 -3.15
N LEU A 48 -39.08 31.75 -4.07
CA LEU A 48 -39.05 31.50 -5.52
C LEU A 48 -38.20 32.53 -6.29
N ALA A 49 -37.69 32.08 -7.43
CA ALA A 49 -37.38 32.85 -8.64
C ALA A 49 -36.42 34.07 -8.58
N ARG A 50 -35.18 33.83 -9.05
CA ARG A 50 -34.54 34.45 -10.24
C ARG A 50 -35.26 35.66 -10.89
N PRO A 51 -34.51 36.67 -11.39
CA PRO A 51 -34.03 36.56 -12.77
C PRO A 51 -32.63 37.12 -13.13
N GLN A 52 -32.04 36.46 -14.14
CA GLN A 52 -31.19 36.94 -15.25
C GLN A 52 -29.93 37.81 -14.99
N GLY A 53 -28.79 37.27 -15.44
CA GLY A 53 -27.59 38.01 -15.83
C GLY A 53 -26.73 37.16 -16.77
N THR A 54 -26.63 37.53 -18.05
CA THR A 54 -25.64 36.98 -19.01
C THR A 54 -24.31 37.72 -18.82
N THR A 55 -23.11 37.17 -19.05
CA THR A 55 -22.67 36.06 -19.93
C THR A 55 -21.50 35.31 -19.19
N ARG A 56 -20.54 34.53 -19.74
CA ARG A 56 -20.06 34.20 -21.09
C ARG A 56 -19.59 32.73 -21.16
N VAL A 57 -19.44 32.23 -22.39
CA VAL A 57 -18.87 30.94 -22.81
C VAL A 57 -17.67 30.43 -21.99
N VAL A 58 -17.78 29.19 -21.47
CA VAL A 58 -16.71 28.19 -21.55
C VAL A 58 -17.32 26.94 -22.19
N ARG A 59 -17.01 26.71 -23.47
CA ARG A 59 -17.48 25.57 -24.26
C ARG A 59 -16.27 25.00 -24.98
N SER A 60 -16.08 23.68 -24.87
CA SER A 60 -14.94 22.92 -25.39
C SER A 60 -13.57 23.26 -24.77
N LEU A 61 -13.03 22.29 -24.03
CA LEU A 61 -11.67 21.79 -24.24
C LEU A 61 -11.71 20.25 -24.33
N ILE A 62 -12.51 19.75 -25.28
CA ILE A 62 -12.24 18.44 -25.92
C ILE A 62 -11.73 18.75 -27.33
N ASP A 63 -10.69 19.59 -27.39
CA ASP A 63 -9.85 19.78 -28.58
C ASP A 63 -8.49 20.33 -28.14
N SER A 64 -7.60 19.41 -27.81
CA SER A 64 -6.16 19.64 -27.61
C SER A 64 -5.50 18.27 -27.65
N GLY A 65 -5.18 17.80 -28.86
CA GLY A 65 -4.33 16.62 -29.08
C GLY A 65 -2.87 16.88 -28.70
N LYS A 66 -2.64 17.47 -27.52
CA LYS A 66 -1.32 17.61 -26.93
C LYS A 66 -0.98 16.28 -26.27
N ASP A 67 0.15 15.71 -26.65
CA ASP A 67 0.50 14.35 -26.26
C ASP A 67 0.58 14.22 -24.73
N THR A 68 -0.16 13.26 -24.18
CA THR A 68 -0.17 12.95 -22.74
C THR A 68 1.21 12.53 -22.25
N SER A 69 2.09 12.06 -23.13
CA SER A 69 3.48 11.72 -22.83
C SER A 69 4.29 12.93 -22.31
N GLU A 70 4.04 14.15 -22.81
CA GLU A 70 4.76 15.37 -22.37
C GLU A 70 4.38 15.78 -20.95
N GLU A 71 3.07 15.78 -20.63
CA GLU A 71 2.57 16.22 -19.34
C GLU A 71 2.95 15.23 -18.22
N LEU A 72 2.87 13.92 -18.52
CA LEU A 72 3.42 12.85 -17.67
C LEU A 72 4.94 12.98 -17.49
N THR A 73 5.67 13.34 -18.56
CA THR A 73 7.12 13.52 -18.48
C THR A 73 7.53 14.72 -17.65
N ALA A 74 6.78 15.83 -17.71
CA ALA A 74 6.98 16.99 -16.85
C ALA A 74 6.69 16.68 -15.38
N ALA A 75 5.60 15.95 -15.09
CA ALA A 75 5.24 15.55 -13.73
C ALA A 75 6.33 14.73 -13.02
N CYS A 76 7.10 13.91 -13.75
CA CYS A 76 8.21 13.12 -13.21
C CYS A 76 9.45 13.92 -12.75
N SER A 77 9.42 15.26 -12.85
CA SER A 77 10.50 16.13 -12.36
C SER A 77 10.39 16.49 -10.87
N SER A 78 9.22 16.31 -10.25
CA SER A 78 9.02 16.57 -8.82
C SER A 78 9.41 15.37 -7.96
N THR A 79 9.81 15.63 -6.72
CA THR A 79 9.93 14.62 -5.65
C THR A 79 9.28 15.17 -4.38
N PRO A 80 8.34 14.42 -3.74
CA PRO A 80 7.83 13.12 -4.17
C PRO A 80 6.89 13.28 -5.38
N PHE A 81 7.03 12.41 -6.38
CA PHE A 81 5.96 12.21 -7.35
C PHE A 81 4.98 11.17 -6.78
N VAL A 82 3.69 11.47 -6.84
CA VAL A 82 2.63 10.65 -6.24
C VAL A 82 1.69 10.19 -7.33
N GLY A 83 1.50 8.88 -7.45
CA GLY A 83 0.58 8.25 -8.38
C GLY A 83 -0.89 8.60 -8.14
N PRO A 84 -1.78 8.25 -9.08
CA PRO A 84 -3.19 8.61 -8.99
C PRO A 84 -3.90 7.86 -7.86
N ASP A 85 -5.01 8.44 -7.40
CA ASP A 85 -5.88 7.86 -6.38
C ASP A 85 -6.83 6.76 -6.93
N SER A 86 -6.40 6.07 -7.99
CA SER A 86 -7.10 5.03 -8.76
C SER A 86 -6.13 3.90 -9.10
N VAL A 87 -6.63 2.67 -9.28
CA VAL A 87 -5.80 1.49 -9.59
C VAL A 87 -4.88 1.73 -10.80
N PRO A 88 -3.55 1.78 -10.62
CA PRO A 88 -2.64 2.07 -11.72
C PRO A 88 -2.53 0.90 -12.72
N SER A 89 -2.16 1.19 -13.96
CA SER A 89 -1.81 0.16 -14.94
C SER A 89 -0.42 -0.42 -14.68
N TYR A 90 -0.22 -1.70 -15.06
CA TYR A 90 1.07 -2.37 -14.92
C TYR A 90 2.18 -1.59 -15.63
N ASN A 91 3.24 -1.27 -14.89
CA ASN A 91 4.44 -0.58 -15.39
C ASN A 91 4.10 0.52 -16.41
N HIS A 92 3.10 1.34 -16.07
CA HIS A 92 2.83 2.63 -16.73
C HIS A 92 4.16 3.31 -17.03
N GLU A 93 4.32 3.93 -18.21
CA GLU A 93 5.57 4.60 -18.58
C GLU A 93 5.78 5.83 -17.69
N SER A 94 6.43 5.60 -16.56
CA SER A 94 6.23 6.40 -15.34
C SER A 94 7.55 6.78 -14.71
N CYS A 95 7.43 7.68 -13.74
CA CYS A 95 8.54 8.23 -13.00
C CYS A 95 9.34 7.13 -12.26
N MET A 96 8.69 6.01 -11.91
CA MET A 96 9.36 4.85 -11.31
C MET A 96 10.47 4.28 -12.22
N ALA A 97 10.22 4.18 -13.53
CA ALA A 97 11.20 3.69 -14.50
C ALA A 97 12.38 4.66 -14.68
N LYS A 98 12.16 5.96 -14.43
CA LYS A 98 13.20 7.01 -14.48
C LYS A 98 14.02 7.09 -13.18
N HIS A 99 13.49 6.58 -12.06
CA HIS A 99 14.07 6.68 -10.71
C HIS A 99 14.27 5.31 -10.03
N LEU A 100 14.51 4.24 -10.81
CA LEU A 100 14.53 2.84 -10.36
C LEU A 100 15.48 2.55 -9.20
N THR A 101 16.67 3.14 -9.16
CA THR A 101 17.67 2.84 -8.12
C THR A 101 17.27 3.32 -6.73
N ASN A 102 16.50 4.40 -6.67
CA ASN A 102 16.19 5.15 -5.44
C ASN A 102 14.80 4.82 -4.89
N ASN A 103 14.14 3.79 -5.44
CA ASN A 103 12.79 3.39 -5.07
C ASN A 103 12.73 1.86 -4.96
N ASN A 104 12.16 1.33 -3.86
CA ASN A 104 12.10 -0.11 -3.57
C ASN A 104 10.67 -0.69 -3.78
N CYS A 105 10.43 -1.91 -3.28
CA CYS A 105 9.12 -2.56 -3.33
C CYS A 105 7.99 -1.77 -2.64
N TYR A 106 8.28 -1.05 -1.55
CA TYR A 106 7.29 -0.24 -0.84
C TYR A 106 7.02 1.08 -1.59
N ASN A 107 8.06 1.76 -2.11
CA ASN A 107 7.86 2.89 -3.04
C ASN A 107 6.93 2.49 -4.20
N TYR A 108 7.20 1.33 -4.82
CA TYR A 108 6.41 0.80 -5.92
C TYR A 108 4.97 0.44 -5.51
N ALA A 109 4.81 -0.31 -4.44
CA ALA A 109 3.49 -0.73 -3.96
C ALA A 109 2.63 0.45 -3.52
N LEU A 110 3.21 1.53 -3.00
CA LEU A 110 2.47 2.76 -2.67
C LEU A 110 2.20 3.67 -3.88
N ASP A 111 2.80 3.38 -5.04
CA ASP A 111 2.85 4.26 -6.22
C ASP A 111 3.40 5.66 -5.90
N ILE A 112 4.47 5.71 -5.09
CA ILE A 112 5.15 6.94 -4.67
C ILE A 112 6.63 6.87 -5.09
N VAL A 113 7.03 7.82 -5.92
CA VAL A 113 8.43 8.01 -6.32
C VAL A 113 9.08 9.06 -5.42
N ALA A 114 10.09 8.62 -4.69
CA ALA A 114 10.86 9.40 -3.73
C ALA A 114 12.32 9.54 -4.19
N ARG A 115 13.07 10.40 -3.50
CA ARG A 115 14.53 10.57 -3.63
C ARG A 115 15.32 9.39 -3.05
N ASP A 116 14.71 8.62 -2.16
CA ASP A 116 15.33 7.51 -1.43
C ASP A 116 14.27 6.47 -1.01
N TRP A 117 14.72 5.30 -0.58
CA TRP A 117 13.89 4.14 -0.25
C TRP A 117 12.94 4.44 0.92
N LEU A 118 11.65 4.13 0.72
CA LEU A 118 10.65 4.20 1.78
C LEU A 118 10.61 2.87 2.55
N TYR A 119 10.43 2.96 3.86
CA TYR A 119 10.27 1.80 4.74
C TYR A 119 8.97 1.99 5.55
N PRO A 120 8.15 0.94 5.76
CA PRO A 120 6.94 1.04 6.57
C PRO A 120 7.25 1.66 7.93
N GLY A 121 6.41 2.57 8.41
CA GLY A 121 6.50 3.16 9.74
C GLY A 121 7.70 4.10 9.98
N ALA A 122 8.57 4.36 9.00
CA ALA A 122 9.81 5.10 9.23
C ALA A 122 9.58 6.53 9.75
N CYS A 123 8.59 7.23 9.20
CA CYS A 123 8.15 8.56 9.64
C CYS A 123 7.06 8.49 10.74
N SER A 124 6.13 7.55 10.65
CA SER A 124 4.93 7.49 11.50
C SER A 124 5.12 6.79 12.85
N VAL A 125 6.14 5.93 12.99
CA VAL A 125 6.48 5.17 14.21
C VAL A 125 7.94 5.34 14.63
N GLY A 126 8.84 5.50 13.66
CA GLY A 126 10.27 5.66 13.87
C GLY A 126 11.07 4.35 13.84
N ALA A 127 12.34 4.47 13.49
CA ALA A 127 13.35 3.43 13.64
C ALA A 127 13.65 3.16 15.14
N PRO A 128 14.14 1.96 15.54
CA PRO A 128 14.46 0.81 14.71
C PRO A 128 13.29 -0.16 14.47
N ARG A 129 12.16 0.03 15.17
CA ARG A 129 11.09 -0.99 15.28
C ARG A 129 10.55 -1.47 13.93
N CYS A 130 10.33 -0.55 12.99
CA CYS A 130 9.74 -0.90 11.70
C CYS A 130 10.75 -1.22 10.61
N THR A 131 11.98 -0.70 10.72
CA THR A 131 13.02 -0.80 9.69
C THR A 131 13.79 -2.13 9.73
N PHE A 132 13.88 -2.78 10.90
CA PHE A 132 14.76 -3.94 11.12
C PHE A 132 14.07 -5.18 11.70
N LEU A 133 12.74 -5.22 11.76
CA LEU A 133 11.96 -6.36 12.29
C LEU A 133 10.92 -6.83 11.26
N PHE A 134 11.30 -7.82 10.44
CA PHE A 134 10.58 -8.17 9.21
C PHE A 134 9.34 -9.07 9.37
N SER A 135 8.98 -9.48 10.60
CA SER A 135 7.80 -10.30 10.86
C SER A 135 6.48 -9.60 10.47
N CYS A 136 5.55 -10.34 9.86
CA CYS A 136 4.24 -9.86 9.40
C CYS A 136 3.54 -8.91 10.39
N ASP A 137 3.47 -9.23 11.68
CA ASP A 137 2.76 -8.43 12.68
C ASP A 137 3.33 -7.00 12.81
N ILE A 138 4.65 -6.88 12.83
CA ILE A 138 5.35 -5.59 12.97
C ILE A 138 5.20 -4.78 11.68
N VAL A 139 5.50 -5.39 10.52
CA VAL A 139 5.39 -4.71 9.22
C VAL A 139 3.95 -4.27 8.94
N THR A 140 2.96 -5.08 9.34
CA THR A 140 1.53 -4.73 9.29
C THR A 140 1.17 -3.55 10.21
N LEU A 141 1.70 -3.51 11.43
CA LEU A 141 1.50 -2.39 12.35
C LEU A 141 2.09 -1.10 11.79
N CYS A 142 3.29 -1.17 11.22
CA CYS A 142 4.02 -0.03 10.67
C CYS A 142 3.37 0.52 9.40
N ALA A 143 2.94 -0.34 8.47
CA ALA A 143 2.18 0.08 7.30
C ALA A 143 0.81 0.70 7.67
N LYS A 144 0.15 0.20 8.71
CA LYS A 144 -1.08 0.82 9.23
C LYS A 144 -0.84 2.21 9.83
N ALA A 145 0.33 2.45 10.44
CA ALA A 145 0.70 3.78 10.94
C ALA A 145 0.98 4.77 9.80
N ASP A 146 1.48 4.29 8.65
CA ASP A 146 1.57 5.08 7.42
C ASP A 146 0.19 5.33 6.75
N GLY A 147 -0.88 4.74 7.28
CA GLY A 147 -2.26 4.96 6.83
C GLY A 147 -2.80 3.91 5.85
N LEU A 148 -2.12 2.78 5.65
CA LEU A 148 -2.67 1.66 4.86
C LEU A 148 -3.75 0.94 5.66
N ILE A 149 -4.87 0.62 5.01
CA ILE A 149 -5.99 -0.10 5.65
C ILE A 149 -5.79 -1.60 5.44
N TYR A 150 -5.47 -2.33 6.50
CA TYR A 150 -5.32 -3.79 6.47
C TYR A 150 -6.67 -4.50 6.27
N LEU A 151 -6.70 -5.48 5.37
CA LEU A 151 -7.90 -6.20 4.92
C LEU A 151 -7.94 -7.66 5.43
N GLY A 152 -6.86 -8.17 6.00
CA GLY A 152 -6.71 -9.58 6.37
C GLY A 152 -6.09 -10.42 5.26
N LYS A 153 -6.22 -11.76 5.34
CA LYS A 153 -5.62 -12.70 4.38
C LYS A 153 -6.52 -13.06 3.18
N SER A 154 -7.60 -12.31 2.94
CA SER A 154 -8.52 -12.52 1.82
C SER A 154 -8.77 -11.22 1.08
N LEU A 155 -8.73 -11.25 -0.25
CA LEU A 155 -8.95 -10.06 -1.08
C LEU A 155 -10.46 -9.76 -1.16
N PRO A 156 -10.92 -8.52 -0.95
CA PRO A 156 -12.31 -8.16 -1.24
C PRO A 156 -12.61 -8.27 -2.75
N PRO A 157 -13.85 -8.60 -3.15
CA PRO A 157 -14.21 -8.69 -4.57
C PRO A 157 -14.32 -7.31 -5.23
N GLY A 158 -13.81 -7.19 -6.45
CA GLY A 158 -13.80 -5.94 -7.22
C GLY A 158 -12.64 -5.01 -6.87
N LYS A 159 -12.55 -3.85 -7.54
CA LYS A 159 -11.52 -2.83 -7.26
C LYS A 159 -11.95 -1.95 -6.07
N PRO A 160 -11.01 -1.40 -5.26
CA PRO A 160 -11.36 -0.45 -4.21
C PRO A 160 -11.87 0.86 -4.83
N ALA A 161 -12.78 1.55 -4.14
CA ALA A 161 -13.41 2.77 -4.67
C ALA A 161 -12.45 3.97 -4.78
N ARG A 162 -11.31 3.94 -4.08
CA ARG A 162 -10.16 4.86 -4.20
C ARG A 162 -8.88 4.09 -3.87
N GLY A 163 -7.78 4.47 -4.51
CA GLY A 163 -6.48 3.82 -4.38
C GLY A 163 -6.46 2.43 -5.04
N HIS A 164 -5.64 1.54 -4.49
CA HIS A 164 -5.40 0.19 -5.01
C HIS A 164 -5.09 -0.80 -3.90
N TYR A 165 -5.10 -2.10 -4.22
CA TYR A 165 -4.66 -3.12 -3.28
C TYR A 165 -3.16 -3.32 -3.32
N VAL A 166 -2.59 -3.62 -2.16
CA VAL A 166 -1.22 -4.10 -2.00
C VAL A 166 -1.20 -5.38 -1.17
N ALA A 167 -0.22 -6.24 -1.43
CA ALA A 167 -0.01 -7.50 -0.73
C ALA A 167 1.35 -7.49 -0.02
N LEU A 168 1.37 -7.90 1.25
CA LEU A 168 2.58 -8.02 2.06
C LEU A 168 3.02 -9.50 2.14
N LEU A 169 4.25 -9.77 1.71
CA LEU A 169 4.93 -11.06 1.90
C LEU A 169 6.07 -10.94 2.90
N ASN A 170 6.51 -12.06 3.46
CA ASN A 170 7.62 -12.16 4.40
C ASN A 170 8.51 -13.37 4.06
N GLY A 171 9.83 -13.16 3.99
CA GLY A 171 10.85 -14.20 3.81
C GLY A 171 11.36 -14.80 5.13
N GLY A 172 10.69 -14.54 6.24
CA GLY A 172 11.10 -14.93 7.58
C GLY A 172 11.77 -13.80 8.34
N ARG A 173 11.83 -13.96 9.67
CA ARG A 173 12.17 -12.89 10.64
C ARG A 173 13.52 -12.20 10.42
N THR A 174 14.43 -12.80 9.66
CA THR A 174 15.81 -12.34 9.41
C THR A 174 16.10 -12.02 7.94
N THR A 175 15.14 -12.20 7.03
CA THR A 175 15.37 -12.13 5.57
C THR A 175 14.97 -10.77 5.01
N SER A 176 13.69 -10.57 4.72
CA SER A 176 13.07 -9.29 4.34
C SER A 176 11.55 -9.47 4.28
N TYR A 177 10.79 -8.38 4.30
CA TYR A 177 9.44 -8.35 3.74
C TYR A 177 9.47 -8.04 2.24
N HIS A 178 8.35 -8.22 1.55
CA HIS A 178 8.12 -7.71 0.19
C HIS A 178 6.72 -7.14 0.04
N TRP A 179 6.56 -6.19 -0.89
CA TRP A 179 5.27 -5.60 -1.24
C TRP A 179 4.96 -5.74 -2.73
N LEU A 180 3.77 -6.26 -3.04
CA LEU A 180 3.22 -6.28 -4.39
C LEU A 180 2.08 -5.26 -4.49
N ARG A 181 1.87 -4.72 -5.69
CA ARG A 181 0.72 -3.90 -6.10
C ARG A 181 -0.23 -4.74 -6.94
N GLN A 182 -1.55 -4.57 -6.82
CA GLN A 182 -2.47 -5.05 -7.86
C GLN A 182 -2.65 -3.96 -8.92
N ASP A 183 -2.47 -4.33 -10.18
CA ASP A 183 -2.61 -3.45 -11.33
C ASP A 183 -4.04 -3.46 -11.88
N GLU A 184 -4.32 -2.54 -12.81
CA GLU A 184 -5.66 -2.35 -13.38
C GLU A 184 -6.23 -3.60 -14.07
N ASP A 185 -5.39 -4.47 -14.63
CA ASP A 185 -5.80 -5.73 -15.26
C ASP A 185 -6.04 -6.88 -14.27
N GLY A 186 -5.86 -6.64 -12.96
CA GLY A 186 -6.10 -7.60 -11.89
C GLY A 186 -4.91 -8.51 -11.56
N TYR A 187 -3.83 -8.45 -12.34
CA TYR A 187 -2.57 -9.11 -11.98
C TYR A 187 -1.79 -8.29 -10.96
N TRP A 188 -0.75 -8.90 -10.39
CA TRP A 188 0.10 -8.30 -9.37
C TRP A 188 1.51 -8.04 -9.90
N SER A 189 2.11 -6.95 -9.44
CA SER A 189 3.46 -6.53 -9.81
C SER A 189 4.26 -6.05 -8.61
N TYR A 190 5.59 -6.06 -8.75
CA TYR A 190 6.53 -5.82 -7.65
C TYR A 190 7.89 -5.34 -8.16
N LYS A 191 8.82 -5.04 -7.24
CA LYS A 191 10.13 -4.48 -7.56
C LYS A 191 11.19 -4.81 -6.51
N ASP A 192 12.16 -5.66 -6.85
CA ASP A 192 13.26 -6.04 -5.97
C ASP A 192 14.32 -4.94 -5.86
N GLY A 193 14.17 -4.07 -4.84
CA GLY A 193 15.13 -3.01 -4.54
C GLY A 193 15.40 -2.12 -5.76
N PRO A 194 16.65 -2.00 -6.24
CA PRO A 194 16.99 -1.18 -7.40
C PRO A 194 16.59 -1.81 -8.76
N GLY A 195 16.16 -3.07 -8.78
CA GLY A 195 15.84 -3.82 -10.00
C GLY A 195 14.61 -3.30 -10.77
N ASN A 196 14.36 -3.91 -11.93
CA ASN A 196 13.19 -3.60 -12.75
C ASN A 196 11.87 -4.00 -12.04
N VAL A 197 10.77 -3.39 -12.48
CA VAL A 197 9.42 -3.85 -12.12
C VAL A 197 9.16 -5.20 -12.79
N SER A 198 8.56 -6.14 -12.06
CA SER A 198 8.12 -7.46 -12.55
C SER A 198 6.62 -7.64 -12.30
N ARG A 199 5.97 -8.52 -13.09
CA ARG A 199 4.60 -9.05 -12.89
C ARG A 199 4.53 -10.57 -13.03
N VAL A 200 5.69 -11.22 -12.97
CA VAL A 200 5.85 -12.67 -13.15
C VAL A 200 6.49 -13.29 -11.91
N ASP A 201 6.09 -14.52 -11.61
CA ASP A 201 6.65 -15.33 -10.53
C ASP A 201 8.02 -15.92 -10.91
N ASN A 202 8.60 -16.75 -10.02
CA ASN A 202 9.89 -17.39 -10.25
C ASN A 202 9.90 -18.47 -11.36
N ARG A 203 8.77 -18.71 -12.06
CA ARG A 203 8.69 -19.52 -13.28
C ARG A 203 8.50 -18.69 -14.55
N GLY A 204 8.17 -17.39 -14.41
CA GLY A 204 7.78 -16.52 -15.53
C GLY A 204 6.27 -16.46 -15.77
N ASP A 205 5.45 -17.07 -14.91
CA ASP A 205 3.99 -17.05 -15.00
C ASP A 205 3.41 -15.79 -14.33
N LEU A 206 2.28 -15.28 -14.83
CA LEU A 206 1.69 -14.03 -14.34
C LEU A 206 1.14 -14.15 -12.90
N ILE A 207 1.59 -13.26 -12.01
CA ILE A 207 1.18 -13.27 -10.60
C ILE A 207 -0.31 -12.87 -10.50
N SER A 208 -1.17 -13.83 -10.16
CA SER A 208 -2.63 -13.67 -10.13
C SER A 208 -3.21 -13.80 -8.72
N ASP A 209 -2.72 -14.74 -7.91
CA ASP A 209 -3.05 -14.86 -6.48
C ASP A 209 -1.76 -15.04 -5.65
N PRO A 210 -1.20 -13.97 -5.04
CA PRO A 210 0.01 -14.04 -4.24
C PRO A 210 -0.02 -15.08 -3.09
N PRO A 211 -1.12 -15.29 -2.34
CA PRO A 211 -1.23 -16.35 -1.34
C PRO A 211 -0.93 -17.75 -1.89
N SER A 212 -1.55 -18.14 -3.00
CA SER A 212 -1.34 -19.46 -3.62
C SER A 212 0.06 -19.61 -4.19
N LEU A 213 0.61 -18.55 -4.78
CA LEU A 213 1.97 -18.56 -5.34
C LEU A 213 3.05 -18.64 -4.26
N VAL A 214 2.86 -17.96 -3.11
CA VAL A 214 3.70 -18.14 -1.92
C VAL A 214 3.59 -19.57 -1.38
N ALA A 215 2.37 -20.10 -1.22
CA ALA A 215 2.16 -21.46 -0.73
C ALA A 215 2.72 -22.55 -1.67
N ALA A 216 2.88 -22.25 -2.95
CA ALA A 216 3.49 -23.11 -3.96
C ALA A 216 5.02 -22.91 -4.13
N GLY A 217 5.65 -22.02 -3.35
CA GLY A 217 7.09 -21.73 -3.44
C GLY A 217 7.50 -20.94 -4.68
N LEU A 218 6.59 -20.18 -5.29
CA LEU A 218 6.83 -19.46 -6.55
C LEU A 218 7.19 -17.98 -6.35
N MET A 219 7.16 -17.52 -5.10
CA MET A 219 7.55 -16.16 -4.68
C MET A 219 8.81 -16.16 -3.80
N GLU A 220 9.69 -17.17 -3.90
CA GLU A 220 10.96 -17.19 -3.13
C GLU A 220 11.78 -15.91 -3.38
N PRO A 221 12.41 -15.32 -2.34
CA PRO A 221 12.62 -15.85 -0.99
C PRO A 221 11.50 -15.51 0.01
N TYR A 222 10.27 -15.26 -0.44
CA TYR A 222 9.14 -14.88 0.42
C TYR A 222 8.18 -16.06 0.62
N TYR A 223 8.22 -16.68 1.81
CA TYR A 223 7.55 -17.94 2.14
C TYR A 223 6.25 -17.77 2.96
N GLU A 224 6.00 -16.58 3.50
CA GLU A 224 4.81 -16.27 4.31
C GLU A 224 4.00 -15.15 3.67
N PHE A 225 2.71 -15.41 3.42
CA PHE A 225 1.75 -14.38 3.02
C PHE A 225 1.16 -13.70 4.27
N CYS A 226 1.45 -12.42 4.49
CA CYS A 226 0.99 -11.69 5.67
C CYS A 226 -0.46 -11.22 5.52
N GLY A 227 -0.83 -10.68 4.35
CA GLY A 227 -2.18 -10.20 4.07
C GLY A 227 -2.23 -9.05 3.05
N TYR A 228 -3.46 -8.60 2.77
CA TYR A 228 -3.76 -7.51 1.85
C TYR A 228 -4.05 -6.20 2.58
N PHE A 229 -3.83 -5.08 1.89
CA PHE A 229 -4.16 -3.72 2.36
C PHE A 229 -4.73 -2.90 1.18
N THR A 230 -5.44 -1.80 1.45
CA THR A 230 -5.56 -0.69 0.48
C THR A 230 -4.51 0.37 0.75
N ALA A 231 -3.80 0.79 -0.29
CA ALA A 231 -3.01 2.02 -0.31
C ALA A 231 -3.77 3.12 -1.07
N VAL A 232 -3.62 4.38 -0.62
CA VAL A 232 -4.22 5.56 -1.26
C VAL A 232 -3.11 6.62 -1.37
N PRO A 233 -2.46 6.79 -2.54
CA PRO A 233 -1.19 7.51 -2.62
C PRO A 233 -1.23 8.93 -2.06
N SER A 234 -2.27 9.71 -2.38
CA SER A 234 -2.46 11.09 -1.92
C SER A 234 -2.65 11.24 -0.39
N LYS A 235 -2.97 10.14 0.30
CA LYS A 235 -3.06 10.09 1.76
C LYS A 235 -1.77 9.56 2.38
N VAL A 236 -1.27 8.42 1.90
CA VAL A 236 -0.11 7.74 2.49
C VAL A 236 1.16 8.58 2.37
N VAL A 237 1.33 9.33 1.28
CA VAL A 237 2.49 10.22 1.08
C VAL A 237 2.75 11.12 2.30
N LYS A 238 1.70 11.63 2.95
CA LYS A 238 1.80 12.55 4.10
C LYS A 238 2.39 11.90 5.36
N ASN A 239 2.40 10.57 5.43
CA ASN A 239 2.86 9.81 6.58
C ASN A 239 4.21 9.11 6.32
N VAL A 240 4.60 8.91 5.05
CA VAL A 240 5.90 8.32 4.66
C VAL A 240 6.95 9.37 4.26
N CYS A 241 6.50 10.57 3.89
CA CYS A 241 7.33 11.76 3.68
C CYS A 241 7.25 12.68 4.90
N CYS A 242 8.38 12.92 5.57
CA CYS A 242 8.48 13.84 6.70
C CYS A 242 9.87 14.49 6.75
N GLU A 243 9.98 15.69 7.35
CA GLU A 243 11.21 16.51 7.33
C GLU A 243 12.46 15.76 7.85
N ASN A 244 12.28 14.90 8.85
CA ASN A 244 13.35 14.09 9.44
C ASN A 244 13.77 12.89 8.58
N ASN A 245 13.03 12.56 7.52
CA ASN A 245 13.29 11.46 6.60
C ASN A 245 13.40 11.99 5.16
N ARG A 246 14.63 12.27 4.73
CA ARG A 246 14.99 13.07 3.52
C ARG A 246 14.47 12.54 2.17
N CYS A 247 13.75 11.42 2.16
CA CYS A 247 13.17 10.75 1.00
C CYS A 247 12.33 11.69 0.09
N CYS A 248 11.75 12.78 0.60
CA CYS A 248 10.74 13.54 -0.15
C CYS A 248 11.07 15.03 -0.37
N GLY A 249 12.33 15.44 -0.22
CA GLY A 249 12.75 16.82 -0.48
C GLY A 249 12.45 17.80 0.66
N GLU A 250 12.61 19.09 0.37
CA GLU A 250 12.72 20.15 1.39
C GLU A 250 11.37 20.72 1.84
N GLU A 251 10.31 20.52 1.06
CA GLU A 251 8.94 20.92 1.42
C GLU A 251 8.07 19.68 1.64
N CYS A 252 8.21 19.05 2.81
CA CYS A 252 7.13 18.22 3.33
C CYS A 252 5.95 19.15 3.68
N PRO A 253 4.69 18.80 3.32
CA PRO A 253 3.55 19.68 3.59
C PRO A 253 3.37 19.82 5.10
N SER A 254 3.61 21.03 5.62
CA SER A 254 3.47 21.32 7.04
C SER A 254 2.05 20.99 7.50
N THR A 255 1.94 20.33 8.65
CA THR A 255 0.65 19.94 9.20
C THR A 255 -0.06 21.16 9.78
N GLU A 256 -0.85 21.85 8.96
CA GLU A 256 -1.88 22.76 9.49
C GLU A 256 -2.84 21.95 10.35
N VAL A 257 -2.77 22.18 11.66
CA VAL A 257 -3.62 21.57 12.68
C VAL A 257 -4.98 22.27 12.63
N VAL A 258 -6.05 21.47 12.55
CA VAL A 258 -7.46 21.90 12.62
C VAL A 258 -8.11 21.24 13.83
#